data_AF-A0A3D0MQW0-F1
#
_entry.id   AF-A0A3D0MQW0-F1
#
_cell.length_a   1.000
_cell.length_b   1.000
_cell.length_c   1.000
_cell.angle_alpha   90.00
_cell.angle_beta   90.00
_cell.angle_gamma   90.00
#
_symmetry.space_group_name_H-M   'P 1'
#
loop_
_entity.id
_entity.type
_entity.pdbx_description
1 polymer ?
#
loop_
_entity_poly.entity_id
_entity_poly.type
_entity_poly.pdbx_seq_one_letter_code
_entity_poly.pdbx_strand_id
1 'polypeptide(L)' 'MKQERIRVTKMAGELINDFLTFLGCNNINLHICEDPDAFLIHITGVFQDLSEERLQRMKNLLCQPRNYELEEMY' A
#
# COMPACT_ATOMS: atom_id res chain seq x y z
N MET A 1 0.13 -12.58 -15.47
CA MET A 1 0.21 -11.35 -16.29
C MET A 1 -0.98 -10.38 -16.13
N LYS A 2 -2.09 -10.45 -16.90
CA LYS A 2 -3.14 -9.40 -16.83
C LYS A 2 -3.90 -9.35 -15.48
N GLN A 3 -4.26 -10.51 -14.93
CA GLN A 3 -4.93 -10.61 -13.63
C GLN A 3 -4.02 -10.17 -12.47
N GLU A 4 -2.73 -10.53 -12.50
CA GLU A 4 -1.77 -10.10 -11.47
C GLU A 4 -1.56 -8.59 -11.45
N ARG A 5 -1.50 -7.94 -12.62
CA ARG A 5 -1.43 -6.47 -12.67
C ARG A 5 -2.66 -5.82 -12.05
N ILE A 6 -3.85 -6.39 -12.27
CA ILE A 6 -5.08 -5.91 -11.63
C ILE A 6 -5.01 -6.08 -10.11
N ARG A 7 -4.57 -7.25 -9.64
CA ARG A 7 -4.35 -7.53 -8.21
C ARG A 7 -3.41 -6.53 -7.56
N VAL A 8 -2.21 -6.37 -8.12
CA VAL A 8 -1.17 -5.47 -7.59
C VAL A 8 -1.65 -4.02 -7.59
N THR A 9 -2.38 -3.60 -8.62
CA THR A 9 -2.96 -2.25 -8.69
C THR A 9 -4.00 -2.03 -7.59
N LYS A 10 -4.85 -3.03 -7.29
CA LYS A 10 -5.82 -2.97 -6.20
C LYS A 10 -5.12 -2.87 -4.84
N MET A 11 -4.12 -3.72 -4.60
CA MET A 11 -3.29 -3.66 -3.38
C MET A 11 -2.63 -2.29 -3.20
N ALA A 12 -2.07 -1.72 -4.28
CA ALA A 12 -1.48 -0.39 -4.25
C ALA A 12 -2.52 0.70 -3.90
N GLY A 13 -3.75 0.56 -4.41
CA GLY A 13 -4.87 1.46 -4.09
C GLY A 13 -5.27 1.40 -2.61
N GLU A 14 -5.36 0.21 -2.03
CA GLU A 14 -5.62 0.01 -0.60
C GLU A 14 -4.52 0.66 0.26
N LEU A 15 -3.26 0.45 -0.12
CA LEU A 15 -2.11 1.06 0.57
C LEU A 15 -2.20 2.59 0.55
N ILE A 16 -2.41 3.19 -0.63
CA ILE A 16 -2.56 4.66 -0.75
C ILE A 16 -3.66 5.18 0.17
N ASN A 17 -4.81 4.50 0.21
CA ASN A 17 -5.93 4.94 1.04
C ASN A 17 -5.57 4.94 2.54
N ASP A 18 -4.81 3.93 2.99
CA ASP A 18 -4.29 3.90 4.35
C ASP A 18 -3.33 5.08 4.61
N PHE A 19 -2.40 5.35 3.70
CA PHE A 19 -1.46 6.47 3.83
C PHE A 19 -2.19 7.83 3.88
N LEU A 20 -3.21 8.02 3.03
CA LEU A 20 -4.03 9.23 3.03
C LEU A 20 -4.81 9.38 4.35
N THR A 21 -5.50 8.32 4.77
CA THR A 21 -6.42 8.35 5.92
C THR A 21 -5.66 8.46 7.24
N PHE A 22 -4.60 7.67 7.43
CA PHE A 22 -3.92 7.56 8.72
C PHE A 22 -2.79 8.56 8.91
N LEU A 23 -2.08 8.92 7.83
CA LEU A 23 -0.94 9.83 7.91
C LEU A 23 -1.26 11.25 7.45
N GLY A 24 -2.42 11.50 6.85
CA GLY A 24 -2.76 12.82 6.30
C GLY A 24 -1.75 13.27 5.22
N CYS A 25 -1.25 12.31 4.45
CA CYS A 25 -0.17 12.52 3.50
C CYS A 25 -0.72 13.17 2.23
N ASN A 26 -0.56 14.48 2.05
CA ASN A 26 -1.25 15.21 0.97
C ASN A 26 -0.58 15.10 -0.41
N ASN A 27 0.65 14.58 -0.46
CA ASN A 27 1.40 14.43 -1.70
C ASN A 27 2.06 13.05 -1.72
N ILE A 28 1.39 12.10 -2.36
CA ILE A 28 1.83 10.70 -2.47
C ILE A 28 2.16 10.42 -3.94
N ASN A 29 3.37 9.93 -4.19
CA ASN A 29 3.75 9.34 -5.47
C ASN A 29 3.81 7.82 -5.34
N LEU A 30 3.13 7.13 -6.26
CA LEU A 30 3.13 5.68 -6.39
C LEU A 30 3.81 5.29 -7.70
N HIS A 31 4.78 4.39 -7.61
CA HIS A 31 5.37 3.71 -8.75
C HIS A 31 5.27 2.21 -8.57
N ILE A 32 4.81 1.50 -9.60
CA ILE A 32 4.80 0.04 -9.64
C ILE A 32 5.77 -0.38 -10.73
N CYS A 33 6.79 -1.12 -10.34
CA CYS A 33 7.76 -1.72 -11.27
C CYS A 33 7.49 -3.22 -11.36
N GLU A 34 7.60 -3.77 -12.56
CA GLU A 34 7.54 -5.20 -12.81
C GLU A 34 8.97 -5.70 -12.91
N ASP A 35 9.40 -6.48 -11.92
CA ASP A 35 10.63 -7.25 -11.94
C ASP A 35 10.33 -8.68 -12.45
N PRO A 36 11.32 -9.44 -12.93
CA PRO A 36 11.10 -10.77 -13.50
C PRO A 36 10.38 -11.75 -12.57
N ASP A 37 10.57 -11.62 -11.26
CA ASP A 37 10.05 -12.55 -10.25
C ASP A 37 8.98 -11.91 -9.33
N ALA A 38 8.77 -10.58 -9.41
CA ALA A 38 7.92 -9.87 -8.46
C ALA A 38 7.42 -8.52 -9.00
N PHE A 39 6.37 -8.00 -8.37
CA PHE A 39 5.98 -6.59 -8.52
C PHE A 39 6.51 -5.80 -7.34
N LEU A 40 7.20 -4.71 -7.64
CA LEU A 40 7.75 -3.79 -6.67
C LEU A 40 6.84 -2.55 -6.58
N ILE A 41 6.31 -2.27 -5.40
CA ILE A 41 5.46 -1.10 -5.17
C ILE A 41 6.25 -0.07 -4.36
N HIS A 42 6.58 1.05 -4.98
CA HIS A 42 7.25 2.19 -4.35
C HIS A 42 6.24 3.29 -4.03
N ILE A 43 6.04 3.56 -2.74
CA ILE A 43 5.19 4.64 -2.25
C ILE A 43 6.08 5.66 -1.56
N THR A 44 6.03 6.89 -2.02
CA THR A 44 6.72 8.03 -1.39
C THR A 44 5.71 9.10 -1.08
N GLY A 45 5.83 9.74 0.07
CA GLY A 45 4.97 10.85 0.42
C GLY A 45 5.53 11.70 1.54
N VAL A 46 4.99 12.92 1.65
CA VAL A 46 5.35 13.88 2.69
C VAL A 46 4.21 14.01 3.69
N PHE A 47 4.51 13.76 4.96
CA PHE A 47 3.59 13.90 6.08
C PHE A 47 4.18 14.85 7.11
N GLN A 48 3.30 15.58 7.82
CA GLN A 48 3.69 16.38 8.97
C GLN A 48 3.49 15.56 10.25
N ASP A 49 4.53 15.48 11.08
CA ASP A 49 4.52 14.88 12.40
C ASP A 49 4.03 13.42 12.47
N LEU A 50 4.97 12.50 12.23
CA LEU A 50 4.76 11.08 12.49
C LEU A 50 5.19 10.73 13.92
N SER A 51 4.22 10.70 14.83
CA SER A 51 4.47 10.17 16.18
C SER A 51 4.80 8.68 16.13
N GLU A 52 5.53 8.21 17.14
CA GLU A 52 5.89 6.80 17.30
C GLU A 52 4.66 5.89 17.29
N GLU A 53 3.56 6.33 17.90
CA GLU A 53 2.28 5.61 17.90
C GLU A 53 1.70 5.46 16.48
N ARG A 54 1.71 6.54 15.69
CA ARG A 54 1.21 6.50 14.31
C ARG A 54 2.10 5.64 13.42
N LEU A 55 3.42 5.71 13.60
CA LEU A 55 4.38 4.83 12.94
C LEU A 55 4.11 3.36 13.27
N GLN A 56 3.88 3.03 14.55
CA GLN A 56 3.62 1.65 14.96
C GLN A 56 2.28 1.13 14.44
N ARG A 57 1.24 1.96 14.42
CA ARG A 57 -0.05 1.61 13.80
C ARG A 57 0.11 1.33 12.30
N MET A 58 0.90 2.15 11.59
CA MET A 58 1.19 1.94 10.18
C MET A 58 1.94 0.63 9.93
N LYS A 59 2.98 0.31 10.73
CA LYS A 59 3.67 -0.98 10.64
C LYS A 59 2.69 -2.14 10.82
N ASN A 60 1.79 -2.04 11.79
CA ASN A 60 0.79 -3.08 12.04
C ASN A 60 -0.17 -3.24 10.84
N LEU A 61 -0.61 -2.13 10.21
CA LEU A 61 -1.46 -2.16 9.00
C LEU A 61 -0.74 -2.78 7.79
N LEU A 62 0.56 -2.52 7.62
CA LEU A 62 1.35 -3.13 6.55
C LEU A 62 1.54 -4.63 6.72
N CYS A 63 1.46 -5.15 7.95
CA CYS A 63 1.55 -6.57 8.25
C CYS A 63 0.21 -7.33 8.15
N GLN A 64 -0.91 -6.63 7.92
CA GLN A 64 -2.20 -7.27 7.79
C GLN A 64 -2.41 -7.81 6.36
N PRO A 65 -3.02 -9.00 6.21
CA PRO A 65 -3.44 -9.50 4.91
C PRO A 65 -4.42 -8.53 4.27
N ARG A 66 -4.27 -8.32 2.96
CA ARG A 66 -5.05 -7.31 2.22
C ARG A 66 -6.41 -7.87 1.84
N ASN A 67 -7.44 -7.00 1.75
CA ASN A 67 -8.81 -7.46 1.48
C ASN A 67 -8.90 -8.22 0.16
N TYR A 68 -8.13 -7.77 -0.84
CA TYR A 68 -8.06 -8.46 -2.11
C TYR A 68 -7.45 -9.88 -2.04
N GLU A 69 -6.56 -10.18 -1.09
CA GLU A 69 -6.07 -11.54 -0.85
C GLU A 69 -7.15 -12.46 -0.27
N LEU A 70 -8.14 -11.88 0.42
CA LEU A 70 -9.29 -12.60 0.96
C LEU A 70 -10.38 -12.84 -0.09
N GLU A 71 -10.52 -11.95 -1.09
CA GLU A 71 -11.45 -12.14 -2.21
C GLU A 71 -11.05 -13.29 -3.15
N GLU A 72 -9.76 -13.63 -3.27
CA GLU A 72 -9.28 -14.74 -4.10
C GLU A 72 -9.51 -16.14 -3.46
N MET A 73 -9.97 -16.21 -2.20
CA MET A 73 -10.26 -17.47 -1.49
C MET A 73 -11.72 -17.94 -1.59
N TYR A 74 -12.56 -17.25 -2.36
CA TYR A 74 -13.98 -17.56 -2.57
C TYR A 74 -14.34 -17.77 -4.04
#